data_AF-A0A2G9TFT5-F1
#
_entry.id   AF-A0A2G9TFT5-F1
#
_cell.length_a   1.000
_cell.length_b   1.000
_cell.length_c   1.000
_cell.angle_alpha   90.00
_cell.angle_beta   90.00
_cell.angle_gamma   90.00
#
_symmetry.space_group_name_H-M   'P 1'
#
loop_
_entity.id
_entity.type
_entity.pdbx_description
1 polymer ?
#
loop_
_entity_poly.entity_id
_entity_poly.type
_entity_poly.pdbx_seq_one_letter_code
_entity_poly.pdbx_strand_id
1 'polypeptide(L)'
;MQLHMLARRLRSTRVKNGALRIEQPKLVFSLNAETKLPHAVKAEEPQDSHKLVKEFMLLANIAVATKIEAHFPKTAFLRRHSPPKQKVLREVLEVCEKIGFPLDAASSARLASSLSKFQGGNSLLQSINQ
;
A
#
# COMPACT_ATOMS: atom_id res chain seq x y z
N MET A 1 -17.02 5.06 -17.37
CA MET A 1 -15.80 4.38 -17.88
C MET A 1 -14.54 5.26 -17.92
N GLN A 2 -14.61 6.54 -18.29
CA GLN A 2 -13.41 7.38 -18.49
C GLN A 2 -12.54 7.58 -17.23
N LEU A 3 -13.13 7.86 -16.06
CA LEU A 3 -12.38 8.05 -14.81
C LEU A 3 -11.61 6.80 -14.38
N HIS A 4 -12.14 5.61 -14.63
CA HIS A 4 -11.47 4.36 -14.31
C HIS A 4 -10.19 4.18 -15.14
N MET A 5 -10.24 4.49 -16.45
CA MET A 5 -9.05 4.45 -17.31
C MET A 5 -7.98 5.43 -16.83
N LEU A 6 -8.38 6.66 -16.48
CA LEU A 6 -7.47 7.66 -15.93
C LEU A 6 -6.84 7.21 -14.61
N ALA A 7 -7.63 6.68 -13.68
CA ALA A 7 -7.13 6.16 -12.41
C ALA A 7 -6.14 5.00 -12.61
N ARG A 8 -6.39 4.11 -13.58
CA ARG A 8 -5.44 3.05 -13.95
C ARG A 8 -4.12 3.61 -14.47
N ARG A 9 -4.16 4.65 -15.31
CA ARG A 9 -2.97 5.32 -15.82
C ARG A 9 -2.18 6.01 -14.70
N LEU A 10 -2.87 6.77 -13.83
CA LEU A 10 -2.27 7.42 -12.65
C LEU A 10 -1.57 6.39 -11.76
N ARG A 11 -2.24 5.27 -11.45
CA ARG A 11 -1.65 4.19 -10.67
C ARG A 11 -0.41 3.60 -11.35
N SER A 12 -0.48 3.32 -12.65
CA SER A 12 0.65 2.76 -13.39
C SER A 12 1.87 3.69 -13.32
N THR A 13 1.67 4.99 -13.55
CA THR A 13 2.73 6.00 -13.41
C THR A 13 3.29 6.02 -11.99
N ARG A 14 2.42 6.00 -10.97
CA ARG A 14 2.83 6.01 -9.57
C ARG A 14 3.67 4.78 -9.19
N VAL A 15 3.28 3.58 -9.64
CA VAL A 15 4.04 2.35 -9.43
C VAL A 15 5.39 2.40 -10.15
N LYS A 16 5.43 2.88 -11.41
CA LYS A 16 6.69 3.09 -12.15
C LYS A 16 7.64 4.05 -11.43
N ASN A 17 7.08 5.05 -10.74
CA ASN A 17 7.85 6.00 -9.92
C ASN A 17 8.25 5.44 -8.54
N GLY A 18 8.13 4.11 -8.32
CA GLY A 18 8.61 3.45 -7.13
C GLY A 18 7.65 3.48 -5.94
N ALA A 19 6.35 3.69 -6.18
CA ALA A 19 5.38 3.62 -5.10
C ALA A 19 5.17 2.17 -4.62
N LEU A 20 5.34 2.00 -3.31
CA LEU A 20 5.18 0.73 -2.63
C LEU A 20 3.74 0.56 -2.15
N ARG A 21 3.15 -0.62 -2.38
CA ARG A 21 1.83 -0.99 -1.86
C ARG A 21 1.99 -2.09 -0.81
N ILE A 22 1.87 -1.70 0.45
CA ILE A 22 1.76 -2.61 1.60
C ILE A 22 0.41 -2.35 2.22
N GLU A 23 -0.50 -3.32 2.11
CA GLU A 23 -1.83 -3.24 2.70
C GLU A 23 -1.97 -4.33 3.75
N GLN A 24 -2.40 -3.94 4.95
CA GLN A 24 -2.78 -4.89 5.98
C GLN A 24 -4.18 -5.44 5.67
N PRO A 25 -4.42 -6.74 5.88
CA PRO A 25 -5.77 -7.29 5.81
C PRO A 25 -6.69 -6.53 6.76
N LYS A 26 -7.84 -6.10 6.25
CA LYS A 26 -8.88 -5.45 7.05
C LYS A 26 -10.03 -6.42 7.24
N LEU A 27 -10.63 -6.40 8.42
CA LEU A 27 -11.81 -7.21 8.74
C LEU A 27 -13.06 -6.35 8.68
N VAL A 28 -14.12 -6.90 8.10
CA VAL A 28 -15.46 -6.32 8.04
C VAL A 28 -16.38 -7.21 8.87
N PHE A 29 -17.02 -6.61 9.87
CA PHE A 29 -17.96 -7.30 10.75
C PHE A 29 -19.40 -6.99 10.31
N SER A 30 -20.21 -8.04 10.19
CA SER A 30 -21.66 -7.90 10.01
C SER A 30 -22.32 -7.91 11.37
N LEU A 31 -23.06 -6.85 11.68
CA LEU A 31 -23.75 -6.68 12.96
C LEU A 31 -25.21 -7.13 12.83
N ASN A 32 -25.73 -7.78 13.86
CA ASN A 32 -27.17 -8.05 13.98
C ASN A 32 -27.92 -6.71 14.19
N ALA A 33 -29.06 -6.53 13.53
CA ALA A 33 -29.73 -5.24 13.46
C ALA A 33 -30.35 -4.82 14.81
N GLU A 34 -30.80 -5.77 15.61
CA GLU A 34 -31.48 -5.55 16.88
C GLU A 34 -30.48 -5.42 18.04
N THR A 35 -29.59 -6.39 18.19
CA THR A 35 -28.64 -6.49 19.31
C THR A 35 -27.38 -5.65 19.10
N LYS A 36 -27.11 -5.21 17.86
CA LYS A 36 -25.87 -4.54 17.43
C LYS A 36 -24.59 -5.34 17.64
N LEU A 37 -24.70 -6.63 17.99
CA LEU A 37 -23.54 -7.52 18.16
C LEU A 37 -23.07 -8.11 16.83
N PRO A 38 -21.77 -8.35 16.64
CA PRO A 38 -21.24 -8.98 15.44
C PRO A 38 -21.68 -10.45 15.38
N HIS A 39 -22.20 -10.88 14.23
CA HIS A 39 -22.58 -12.27 13.97
C HIS A 39 -21.77 -12.91 12.83
N ALA A 40 -21.05 -12.11 12.03
CA ALA A 40 -20.14 -12.62 11.02
C ALA A 40 -18.92 -11.70 10.85
N VAL A 41 -17.83 -12.27 10.36
CA VAL A 41 -16.58 -11.56 10.03
C VAL A 41 -16.07 -12.03 8.68
N LYS A 42 -15.56 -11.10 7.87
CA LYS A 42 -14.90 -11.40 6.59
C LYS A 42 -13.72 -10.46 6.35
N ALA A 43 -12.78 -10.88 5.52
CA ALA A 43 -11.73 -9.98 5.02
C ALA A 43 -12.33 -8.98 4.02
N GLU A 44 -11.84 -7.74 4.03
CA GLU A 44 -12.20 -6.73 3.05
C GLU A 44 -11.62 -7.07 1.68
N GLU A 45 -12.49 -7.14 0.66
CA GLU A 45 -12.05 -7.40 -0.71
C GLU A 45 -11.69 -6.09 -1.45
N PRO A 46 -10.56 -6.05 -2.16
CA PRO A 46 -10.16 -4.85 -2.90
C PRO A 46 -11.08 -4.57 -4.11
N GLN A 47 -11.96 -3.58 -3.97
CA GLN A 47 -12.81 -3.14 -5.07
C GLN A 47 -12.13 -2.11 -5.99
N ASP A 48 -12.48 -2.13 -7.28
CA ASP A 48 -11.94 -1.19 -8.27
C ASP A 48 -12.45 0.25 -8.08
N SER A 49 -13.63 0.41 -7.47
CA SER A 49 -14.18 1.70 -7.02
C SER A 49 -13.28 2.35 -5.96
N HIS A 50 -12.87 1.61 -4.93
CA HIS A 50 -11.95 2.09 -3.88
C HIS A 50 -10.61 2.51 -4.48
N LYS A 51 -10.09 1.68 -5.38
CA LYS A 51 -8.89 1.92 -6.17
C LYS A 51 -8.99 3.22 -6.98
N LEU A 52 -10.12 3.47 -7.64
CA LEU A 52 -10.37 4.70 -8.40
C LEU A 52 -10.33 5.92 -7.48
N VAL A 53 -11.12 5.91 -6.40
CA VAL A 53 -11.23 7.03 -5.45
C VAL A 53 -9.86 7.36 -4.84
N LYS A 54 -9.08 6.34 -4.44
CA LYS A 54 -7.73 6.51 -3.87
C LYS A 54 -6.79 7.30 -4.77
N GLU A 55 -6.77 7.03 -6.09
CA GLU A 55 -5.84 7.73 -6.99
C GLU A 55 -6.23 9.20 -7.20
N PHE A 56 -7.53 9.50 -7.27
CA PHE A 56 -7.98 10.90 -7.37
C PHE A 56 -7.78 11.67 -6.07
N MET A 57 -8.03 11.05 -4.92
CA MET A 57 -7.71 11.67 -3.62
C MET A 57 -6.21 11.97 -3.50
N LEU A 58 -5.36 11.04 -3.93
CA LEU A 58 -3.91 11.26 -3.93
C LEU A 58 -3.51 12.42 -4.86
N LEU A 59 -4.06 12.47 -6.07
CA LEU A 59 -3.80 13.55 -7.02
C LEU A 59 -4.24 14.91 -6.45
N ALA A 60 -5.43 14.98 -5.85
CA ALA A 60 -5.95 16.18 -5.20
C ALA A 60 -5.03 16.63 -4.05
N ASN A 61 -4.60 15.69 -3.19
CA ASN A 61 -3.69 15.99 -2.09
C ASN A 61 -2.34 16.52 -2.58
N ILE A 62 -1.78 15.96 -3.65
CA ILE A 62 -0.53 16.45 -4.26
C ILE A 62 -0.74 17.86 -4.81
N ALA A 63 -1.81 18.10 -5.57
CA ALA A 63 -2.10 19.41 -6.14
C ALA A 63 -2.26 20.51 -5.07
N VAL A 64 -3.01 20.22 -4.00
CA VAL A 64 -3.18 21.14 -2.87
C VAL A 64 -1.84 21.36 -2.16
N ALA A 65 -1.09 20.30 -1.86
CA ALA A 65 0.21 20.39 -1.20
C ALA A 65 1.18 21.30 -1.98
N THR A 66 1.30 21.10 -3.29
CA THR A 66 2.14 21.95 -4.15
C THR A 66 1.67 23.40 -4.15
N LYS A 67 0.35 23.63 -4.17
CA LYS A 67 -0.20 25.00 -4.18
C LYS A 67 0.07 25.74 -2.87
N ILE A 68 -0.14 25.09 -1.72
CA ILE A 68 0.06 25.73 -0.41
C ILE A 68 1.53 25.89 -0.07
N GLU A 69 2.40 24.96 -0.50
CA GLU A 69 3.85 25.07 -0.31
C GLU A 69 4.43 26.25 -1.10
N ALA A 70 3.99 26.44 -2.35
CA ALA A 70 4.38 27.58 -3.16
C ALA A 70 3.90 28.93 -2.60
N HIS A 71 2.73 28.97 -1.96
CA HIS A 71 2.14 30.22 -1.46
C HIS A 71 2.55 30.55 0.00
N PHE A 72 2.75 29.53 0.82
CA PHE A 72 3.07 29.63 2.24
C PHE A 72 4.28 28.78 2.63
N PRO A 73 5.48 29.04 2.06
CA PRO A 73 6.63 28.12 2.17
C PRO A 73 7.11 27.87 3.61
N LYS A 74 6.86 28.78 4.55
CA LYS A 74 7.27 28.64 5.95
C LYS A 74 6.19 28.07 6.87
N THR A 75 4.94 28.07 6.45
CA THR A 75 3.78 27.76 7.29
C THR A 75 2.82 26.74 6.68
N ALA A 76 3.09 26.26 5.47
CA ALA A 76 2.31 25.23 4.81
C ALA A 76 2.28 23.94 5.65
N PHE A 77 1.07 23.45 5.93
CA PHE A 77 0.87 22.20 6.64
C PHE A 77 1.02 21.03 5.66
N LEU A 78 2.15 20.32 5.75
CA LEU A 78 2.52 19.25 4.83
C LEU A 78 2.75 17.93 5.58
N ARG A 79 2.64 16.83 4.84
CA ARG A 79 2.92 15.47 5.34
C ARG A 79 4.06 14.84 4.54
N ARG A 80 5.09 14.35 5.25
CA ARG A 80 6.21 13.59 4.67
C ARG A 80 6.37 12.26 5.42
N HIS A 81 6.74 11.21 4.69
CA HIS A 81 7.15 9.93 5.27
C HIS A 81 8.67 9.80 5.16
N SER A 82 9.37 9.63 6.28
CA SER A 82 10.82 9.39 6.29
C SER A 82 11.14 7.96 5.84
N PRO A 83 12.37 7.70 5.36
CA PRO A 83 12.82 6.33 5.09
C PRO A 83 12.73 5.44 6.35
N PRO A 84 12.59 4.11 6.20
CA PRO A 84 12.62 3.18 7.33
C PRO A 84 13.94 3.27 8.12
N LYS A 85 13.89 2.93 9.42
CA LYS A 85 15.09 2.82 10.24
C LYS A 85 15.95 1.65 9.74
N GLN A 86 17.22 1.92 9.45
CA GLN A 86 18.14 0.95 8.84
C GLN A 86 18.30 -0.35 9.64
N LYS A 87 18.35 -0.25 10.98
CA LYS A 87 18.43 -1.43 11.86
C LYS A 87 17.22 -2.36 11.68
N VAL A 88 16.01 -1.79 11.79
CA VAL A 88 14.75 -2.54 11.65
C VAL A 88 14.62 -3.14 10.24
N LEU A 89 15.01 -2.38 9.21
CA LEU A 89 14.97 -2.87 7.84
C LEU A 89 15.89 -4.08 7.64
N ARG A 90 17.13 -4.04 8.15
CA ARG A 90 18.06 -5.17 8.07
C ARG A 90 17.54 -6.40 8.79
N GLU A 91 17.03 -6.24 10.01
CA GLU A 91 16.45 -7.35 10.79
C GLU A 91 15.31 -8.03 10.01
N VAL A 92 14.43 -7.25 9.36
CA VAL A 92 13.36 -7.80 8.51
C VAL A 92 13.93 -8.52 7.29
N LEU A 93 14.93 -7.95 6.60
CA LEU A 93 15.56 -8.58 5.44
C LEU A 93 16.24 -9.91 5.80
N GLU A 94 16.93 -9.97 6.94
CA GLU A 94 17.56 -11.20 7.43
C GLU A 94 16.54 -12.28 7.75
N VAL A 95 15.41 -11.91 8.36
CA VAL A 95 14.30 -12.85 8.59
C VAL A 95 13.75 -13.34 7.27
N CYS A 96 13.45 -12.44 6.34
CA CYS A 96 12.92 -12.75 5.02
C CYS A 96 13.86 -13.68 4.23
N GLU A 97 15.16 -13.45 4.26
CA GLU A 97 16.17 -14.34 3.64
C GLU A 97 16.11 -15.75 4.22
N LYS A 98 16.08 -15.88 5.56
CA LYS A 98 16.04 -17.17 6.26
C LYS A 98 14.81 -18.01 5.93
N ILE A 99 13.67 -17.36 5.68
CA ILE A 99 12.42 -18.04 5.33
C ILE A 99 12.26 -18.26 3.81
N GLY A 100 13.30 -18.00 3.01
CA GLY A 100 13.29 -18.22 1.56
C GLY A 100 12.60 -17.10 0.75
N PHE A 101 12.46 -15.90 1.32
CA PHE A 101 11.86 -14.72 0.69
C PHE A 101 12.89 -13.58 0.56
N PRO A 102 13.94 -13.71 -0.26
CA PRO A 102 14.93 -12.65 -0.44
C PRO A 102 14.26 -11.37 -0.97
N LEU A 103 14.45 -10.26 -0.26
CA LEU A 103 13.91 -8.95 -0.60
C LEU A 103 15.01 -7.92 -0.83
N ASP A 104 14.75 -6.97 -1.72
CA ASP A 104 15.71 -5.95 -2.12
C ASP A 104 15.19 -4.56 -1.73
N ALA A 105 15.70 -4.02 -0.62
CA ALA A 105 15.24 -2.75 -0.09
C ALA A 105 16.15 -1.55 -0.40
N ALA A 106 16.98 -1.64 -1.46
CA ALA A 106 17.86 -0.53 -1.85
C ALA A 106 17.08 0.73 -2.28
N SER A 107 15.83 0.56 -2.75
CA SER A 107 14.88 1.66 -2.95
C SER A 107 13.45 1.17 -2.79
N SER A 108 12.49 2.09 -2.65
CA SER A 108 11.06 1.72 -2.60
C SER A 108 10.60 1.01 -3.88
N ALA A 109 11.18 1.35 -5.03
CA ALA A 109 10.93 0.70 -6.30
C ALA A 109 11.46 -0.74 -6.30
N ARG A 110 12.71 -0.94 -5.89
CA ARG A 110 13.33 -2.29 -5.81
C ARG A 110 12.58 -3.17 -4.83
N LEU A 111 12.15 -2.61 -3.70
CA LEU A 111 11.35 -3.33 -2.71
C LEU A 111 9.98 -3.73 -3.25
N ALA A 112 9.31 -2.83 -3.97
CA ALA A 112 8.04 -3.14 -4.61
C ALA A 112 8.20 -4.25 -5.65
N SER A 113 9.25 -4.19 -6.48
CA SER A 113 9.55 -5.21 -7.48
C SER A 113 9.89 -6.56 -6.86
N SER A 114 10.76 -6.62 -5.82
CA SER A 114 11.08 -7.89 -5.15
C SER A 114 9.85 -8.49 -4.47
N LEU A 115 9.01 -7.67 -3.83
CA LEU A 115 7.78 -8.13 -3.18
C LEU A 115 6.75 -8.67 -4.18
N SER A 116 6.64 -8.04 -5.36
CA SER A 116 5.66 -8.46 -6.39
C SER A 116 5.86 -9.89 -6.89
N LYS A 117 7.08 -10.43 -6.83
CA LYS A 117 7.39 -11.83 -7.18
C LYS A 117 6.64 -12.84 -6.32
N PHE A 118 6.26 -12.44 -5.12
CA PHE A 118 5.56 -13.26 -4.13
C PHE A 118 4.07 -12.90 -4.02
N GLN A 119 3.59 -11.92 -4.80
CA GLN A 119 2.20 -11.50 -4.83
C GLN A 119 1.42 -12.24 -5.93
N GLY A 120 0.84 -13.38 -5.58
CA GLY A 120 -0.07 -14.13 -6.46
C GLY A 120 0.09 -15.64 -6.34
N GLY A 121 -0.80 -16.26 -5.54
CA GLY A 121 -1.02 -17.71 -5.54
C GLY A 121 -0.05 -18.55 -4.72
N ASN A 122 -0.57 -19.19 -3.66
CA ASN A 122 -0.14 -20.45 -3.03
C ASN A 122 1.33 -20.73 -2.66
N SER A 123 2.29 -19.84 -2.89
CA SER A 123 3.70 -20.14 -2.56
C SER A 123 4.04 -19.97 -1.07
N LEU A 124 3.22 -19.23 -0.31
CA LEU A 124 3.37 -19.11 1.16
C LEU A 124 3.13 -20.43 1.92
N LEU A 125 2.53 -21.43 1.31
CA LEU A 125 2.32 -22.75 1.92
C LEU A 125 3.50 -23.72 1.72
N GLN A 126 4.43 -23.42 0.81
CA GLN A 126 5.57 -24.32 0.54
C GLN A 126 6.80 -24.04 1.41
N SER A 127 6.94 -22.83 1.96
CA SER A 127 8.15 -22.44 2.73
C SER A 127 7.99 -22.59 4.26
N ILE A 128 6.80 -22.97 4.74
CA ILE A 128 6.55 -23.19 6.17
C ILE A 128 6.67 -24.68 6.55
N ASN A 129 6.76 -25.58 5.56
CA ASN A 129 6.80 -27.04 5.76
C ASN A 129 8.10 -27.70 5.23
N GLN A 130 9.22 -26.96 5.13
CA GLN A 130 10.54 -27.55 4.95
C GLN A 130 11.43 -27.25 6.15
#